data_AF-A0A0A9CPG2-F1
#
_entry.id   AF-A0A0A9CPG2-F1
#
_cell.length_a   1.000
_cell.length_b   1.000
_cell.length_c   1.000
_cell.angle_alpha   90.00
_cell.angle_beta   90.00
_cell.angle_gamma   90.00
#
_symmetry.space_group_name_H-M   'P 1'
#
loop_
_entity.id
_entity.type
_entity.pdbx_description
1 polymer ?
#
loop_
_entity_poly.entity_id
_entity_poly.type
_entity_poly.pdbx_seq_one_letter_code
_entity_poly.pdbx_strand_id
1 'polypeptide(L)'
;MEPTFCEMYANFCFHLAGALPDFSEDNEKITFKRLLLNKCQEEFERGEREEAEADKTEEEGEIKQTKEEREEKRIRARRRMLGNIRLIGELYKKRMLTERIMHECIKKTVRKLPRS
;
A
#
# COMPACT_ATOMS: atom_id res chain seq x y z
N MET A 1 1.71 -2.56 10.08
CA MET A 1 0.71 -3.48 9.48
C MET A 1 1.03 -4.89 9.94
N GLU A 2 0.03 -5.66 10.33
CA GLU A 2 0.17 -7.07 10.75
C GLU A 2 -0.06 -7.98 9.53
N PRO A 3 1.00 -8.51 8.88
CA PRO A 3 0.88 -9.18 7.58
C PRO A 3 0.09 -10.49 7.66
N THR A 4 0.02 -11.08 8.85
CA THR A 4 -0.74 -12.31 9.16
C THR A 4 -2.24 -12.15 8.92
N PHE A 5 -2.77 -10.94 9.07
CA PHE A 5 -4.20 -10.67 8.98
C PHE A 5 -4.64 -10.14 7.62
N CYS A 6 -3.72 -9.99 6.64
CA CYS A 6 -4.02 -9.47 5.32
C CYS A 6 -5.15 -10.24 4.60
N GLU A 7 -5.18 -11.56 4.72
CA GLU A 7 -6.24 -12.39 4.11
C GLU A 7 -7.60 -12.13 4.78
N MET A 8 -7.63 -12.06 6.11
CA MET A 8 -8.85 -11.74 6.86
C MET A 8 -9.38 -10.36 6.50
N TYR A 9 -8.50 -9.34 6.40
CA TYR A 9 -8.89 -8.01 5.96
C TYR A 9 -9.41 -8.01 4.52
N ALA A 10 -8.76 -8.72 3.61
CA ALA A 10 -9.22 -8.83 2.22
C ALA A 10 -10.59 -9.53 2.11
N ASN A 11 -10.83 -10.58 2.91
CA ASN A 11 -12.14 -11.22 3.02
C ASN A 11 -13.20 -10.25 3.53
N PHE A 12 -12.89 -9.46 4.55
CA PHE A 12 -13.82 -8.46 5.08
C PHE A 12 -14.16 -7.39 4.02
N CYS A 13 -13.15 -6.86 3.32
CA CYS A 13 -13.37 -5.92 2.21
C CYS A 13 -14.23 -6.51 1.09
N PHE A 14 -14.03 -7.78 0.75
CA PHE A 14 -14.85 -8.47 -0.25
C PHE A 14 -16.31 -8.56 0.17
N HIS A 15 -16.60 -8.94 1.42
CA HIS A 15 -17.96 -8.99 1.93
C HIS A 15 -18.62 -7.60 1.97
N LEU A 16 -17.89 -6.58 2.45
CA LEU A 16 -18.39 -5.20 2.46
C LEU A 16 -18.74 -4.70 1.05
N ALA A 17 -17.95 -5.07 0.05
CA ALA A 17 -18.20 -4.67 -1.34
C ALA A 17 -19.51 -5.24 -1.92
N GLY A 18 -19.97 -6.39 -1.41
CA GLY A 18 -21.25 -6.99 -1.79
C GLY A 18 -22.43 -6.62 -0.89
N ALA A 19 -22.16 -6.28 0.38
CA ALA A 19 -23.19 -5.99 1.38
C ALA A 19 -23.59 -4.52 1.45
N LEU A 20 -22.65 -3.60 1.17
CA LEU A 20 -22.93 -2.17 1.23
C LEU A 20 -23.69 -1.70 -0.01
N PRO A 21 -24.67 -0.79 0.16
CA PRO A 21 -25.36 -0.20 -0.97
C PRO A 21 -24.41 0.68 -1.78
N ASP A 22 -24.83 0.97 -3.01
CA ASP A 22 -24.22 2.04 -3.78
C ASP A 22 -24.65 3.38 -3.19
N PHE A 23 -23.71 4.28 -3.02
CA PHE A 23 -23.95 5.66 -2.59
C PHE A 23 -23.97 6.58 -3.81
N SER A 24 -24.66 7.71 -3.70
CA SER A 24 -24.67 8.75 -4.72
C SER A 24 -24.43 10.11 -4.07
N GLU A 25 -23.43 10.82 -4.56
CA GLU A 25 -23.13 12.21 -4.20
C GLU A 25 -22.92 12.96 -5.52
N ASP A 26 -23.55 14.12 -5.70
CA ASP A 26 -23.44 14.94 -6.92
C ASP A 26 -23.66 14.18 -8.25
N ASN A 27 -24.69 13.31 -8.30
CA ASN A 27 -24.97 12.42 -9.44
C ASN A 27 -23.86 11.41 -9.78
N GLU A 28 -22.83 11.28 -8.95
CA GLU A 28 -21.77 10.30 -9.12
C GLU A 28 -22.02 9.06 -8.27
N LYS A 29 -21.94 7.89 -8.91
CA LYS A 29 -22.07 6.60 -8.21
C LYS A 29 -20.78 6.30 -7.45
N ILE A 30 -20.88 6.20 -6.14
CA ILE A 30 -19.79 5.85 -5.23
C ILE A 30 -20.04 4.46 -4.67
N THR A 31 -19.09 3.55 -4.89
CA THR A 31 -19.17 2.18 -4.36
C THR A 31 -18.04 1.95 -3.37
N PHE A 32 -18.25 1.05 -2.41
CA PHE A 32 -17.17 0.64 -1.50
C PHE A 32 -15.93 0.16 -2.25
N LYS A 33 -16.13 -0.58 -3.36
CA LYS A 33 -15.03 -1.04 -4.21
C LYS A 33 -14.22 0.13 -4.77
N ARG A 34 -14.88 1.19 -5.27
CA ARG A 34 -14.20 2.39 -5.78
C ARG A 34 -13.42 3.10 -4.68
N LEU A 35 -14.02 3.30 -3.51
CA LEU A 35 -13.36 3.94 -2.37
C LEU A 35 -12.13 3.15 -1.90
N LEU A 36 -12.27 1.83 -1.78
CA LEU A 36 -11.17 0.95 -1.40
C LEU A 36 -10.01 1.03 -2.40
N LEU A 37 -10.32 1.01 -3.70
CA LEU A 37 -9.31 1.11 -4.75
C LEU A 37 -8.54 2.43 -4.68
N ASN A 38 -9.26 3.56 -4.56
CA ASN A 38 -8.63 4.87 -4.40
C ASN A 38 -7.73 4.90 -3.17
N LYS A 39 -8.22 4.35 -2.05
CA LYS A 39 -7.42 4.33 -0.82
C LYS A 39 -6.18 3.44 -0.94
N CYS A 40 -6.30 2.28 -1.56
CA CYS A 40 -5.15 1.41 -1.84
C CYS A 40 -4.10 2.12 -2.72
N GLN A 41 -4.54 2.89 -3.71
CA GLN A 41 -3.62 3.66 -4.55
C GLN A 41 -2.91 4.77 -3.75
N GLU A 42 -3.63 5.56 -2.97
CA GLU A 42 -3.04 6.59 -2.09
C GLU A 42 -2.01 6.00 -1.13
N GLU A 43 -2.33 4.87 -0.50
CA GLU A 43 -1.44 4.18 0.44
C GLU A 43 -0.19 3.63 -0.25
N PHE A 44 -0.35 3.14 -1.48
CA PHE A 44 0.75 2.66 -2.28
C PHE A 44 1.70 3.81 -2.64
N GLU A 45 1.18 4.92 -3.17
CA GLU A 45 1.96 6.10 -3.53
C GLU A 45 2.59 6.79 -2.31
N ARG A 46 1.90 6.80 -1.16
CA ARG A 46 2.45 7.29 0.11
C ARG A 46 3.65 6.46 0.53
N GLY A 47 3.56 5.12 0.44
CA GLY A 47 4.68 4.24 0.74
C GLY A 47 5.91 4.54 -0.13
N GLU A 48 5.70 4.92 -1.40
CA GLU A 48 6.80 5.34 -2.28
C GLU A 48 7.47 6.63 -1.83
N ARG A 49 6.69 7.63 -1.38
CA ARG A 49 7.23 8.90 -0.88
C ARG A 49 8.00 8.70 0.42
N GLU A 50 7.42 7.98 1.38
CA GLU A 50 8.06 7.69 2.67
C GLU A 50 9.38 6.92 2.51
N GLU A 51 9.44 5.96 1.58
CA GLU A 51 10.67 5.21 1.29
C GLU A 51 11.72 6.10 0.58
N ALA A 52 11.31 6.91 -0.40
CA ALA A 52 12.22 7.85 -1.05
C ALA A 52 12.77 8.91 -0.08
N GLU A 53 11.97 9.36 0.89
CA GLU A 53 12.42 10.24 1.97
C GLU A 53 13.37 9.53 2.94
N ALA A 54 13.15 8.25 3.23
CA ALA A 54 14.06 7.47 4.08
C ALA A 54 15.42 7.18 3.40
N ASP A 55 15.44 7.06 2.07
CA ASP A 55 16.65 6.83 1.27
C ASP A 55 17.42 8.12 0.94
N LYS A 56 16.78 9.30 1.02
CA LYS A 56 17.48 10.58 0.92
C LYS A 56 18.44 10.72 2.09
N THR A 57 19.72 10.63 1.78
CA THR A 57 20.81 11.03 2.67
C THR A 57 20.78 12.55 2.74
N GLU A 58 20.48 13.13 3.90
CA GLU A 58 20.58 14.58 4.08
C GLU A 58 22.04 15.02 3.82
N GLU A 59 22.25 15.67 2.68
CA GLU A 59 23.26 16.72 2.53
C GLU A 59 22.83 18.04 3.20
N GLU A 60 21.62 18.10 3.78
CA GLU A 60 21.05 19.32 4.33
C GLU A 60 20.60 19.14 5.80
N GLY A 61 21.56 19.27 6.71
CA GLY A 61 21.42 20.13 7.89
C GLY A 61 20.53 19.75 9.09
N GLU A 62 19.59 18.79 9.04
CA GLU A 62 18.62 18.64 10.14
C GLU A 62 18.59 17.26 10.83
N ILE A 63 19.04 17.28 12.10
CA ILE A 63 18.93 16.23 13.13
C ILE A 63 19.92 15.07 12.94
N LYS A 64 20.90 15.02 13.86
CA LYS A 64 21.83 13.91 14.07
C LYS A 64 21.08 12.64 14.49
N GLN A 65 20.33 12.02 13.60
CA GLN A 65 19.75 10.70 13.86
C GLN A 65 20.86 9.69 13.98
N THR A 66 20.81 8.87 15.03
CA THR A 66 21.80 7.80 15.20
C THR A 66 21.66 6.79 14.06
N LYS A 67 22.73 6.03 13.79
CA LYS A 67 22.67 4.95 12.80
C LYS A 67 21.56 3.95 13.12
N GLU A 68 21.29 3.73 14.40
CA GLU A 68 20.22 2.86 14.90
C GLU A 68 18.83 3.42 14.57
N GLU A 69 18.56 4.69 14.83
CA GLU A 69 17.28 5.32 14.48
C GLU A 69 17.00 5.28 12.97
N ARG A 70 18.04 5.48 12.14
CA ARG A 70 17.92 5.36 10.68
C ARG A 70 17.61 3.93 10.25
N GLU A 71 18.28 2.94 10.83
CA GLU A 71 18.02 1.53 10.55
C GLU A 71 16.60 1.13 10.96
N GLU A 72 16.14 1.55 12.14
CA GLU A 72 14.78 1.31 12.61
C GLU A 72 13.73 1.92 11.69
N LYS A 73 13.95 3.15 11.22
CA LYS A 73 13.08 3.79 10.22
C LYS A 73 13.02 2.98 8.93
N ARG A 74 14.18 2.53 8.42
CA ARG A 74 14.25 1.72 7.19
C ARG A 74 13.53 0.38 7.35
N ILE A 75 13.74 -0.32 8.46
CA ILE A 75 13.05 -1.59 8.78
C ILE A 75 11.54 -1.36 8.88
N ARG A 76 11.10 -0.29 9.54
CA ARG A 76 9.68 0.05 9.67
C ARG A 76 9.04 0.36 8.32
N ALA A 77 9.68 1.17 7.49
CA ALA A 77 9.24 1.48 6.14
C ALA A 77 9.12 0.21 5.28
N ARG A 78 10.17 -0.64 5.29
CA ARG A 78 10.16 -1.92 4.58
C ARG A 78 9.06 -2.86 5.04
N ARG A 79 8.83 -2.99 6.36
CA ARG A 79 7.75 -3.80 6.92
C ARG A 79 6.38 -3.31 6.47
N ARG A 80 6.18 -1.98 6.43
CA ARG A 80 4.94 -1.38 5.94
C ARG A 80 4.73 -1.65 4.45
N MET A 81 5.76 -1.45 3.63
CA MET A 81 5.71 -1.73 2.20
C MET A 81 5.35 -3.20 1.92
N LEU A 82 6.02 -4.15 2.57
CA LEU A 82 5.74 -5.58 2.40
C LEU A 82 4.31 -5.93 2.86
N GLY A 83 3.82 -5.32 3.94
CA GLY A 83 2.44 -5.47 4.38
C GLY A 83 1.44 -4.99 3.32
N ASN A 84 1.68 -3.82 2.74
CA ASN A 84 0.85 -3.26 1.67
C ASN A 84 0.85 -4.15 0.43
N ILE A 85 2.01 -4.63 -0.02
CA ILE A 85 2.13 -5.57 -1.15
C ILE A 85 1.31 -6.84 -0.88
N ARG A 86 1.42 -7.41 0.33
CA ARG A 86 0.66 -8.60 0.70
C ARG A 86 -0.84 -8.35 0.69
N LEU A 87 -1.31 -7.25 1.27
CA LEU A 87 -2.74 -6.89 1.27
C LEU A 87 -3.27 -6.70 -0.16
N ILE A 88 -2.54 -6.01 -1.02
CA ILE A 88 -2.90 -5.81 -2.43
C ILE A 88 -3.00 -7.16 -3.15
N GLY A 89 -2.05 -8.07 -2.92
CA GLY A 89 -2.11 -9.43 -3.46
C GLY A 89 -3.35 -10.21 -3.02
N GLU A 90 -3.71 -10.14 -1.74
CA GLU A 90 -4.93 -10.78 -1.22
C GLU A 90 -6.21 -10.16 -1.81
N LEU A 91 -6.26 -8.84 -1.98
CA LEU A 91 -7.38 -8.16 -2.66
C LEU A 91 -7.49 -8.57 -4.13
N TYR A 92 -6.37 -8.72 -4.84
CA TYR A 92 -6.36 -9.18 -6.23
C TYR A 92 -6.92 -10.61 -6.37
N LYS A 93 -6.52 -11.53 -5.47
CA LYS A 93 -7.07 -12.91 -5.42
C LYS A 93 -8.59 -12.92 -5.27
N LYS A 94 -9.16 -11.93 -4.59
CA LYS A 94 -10.61 -11.76 -4.39
C LYS A 94 -11.31 -10.98 -5.52
N ARG A 95 -10.64 -10.76 -6.67
CA ARG A 95 -11.15 -10.00 -7.82
C ARG A 95 -11.53 -8.55 -7.47
N MET A 96 -10.95 -8.01 -6.40
CA MET A 96 -11.20 -6.64 -5.95
C MET A 96 -10.39 -5.62 -6.74
N LEU A 97 -9.23 -6.02 -7.28
CA LEU A 97 -8.35 -5.18 -8.08
C LEU A 97 -8.38 -5.59 -9.56
N THR A 98 -8.13 -4.65 -10.46
CA THR A 98 -7.96 -4.94 -11.88
C THR A 98 -6.55 -5.48 -12.15
N GLU A 99 -6.39 -6.20 -13.25
CA GLU A 99 -5.08 -6.66 -13.71
C GLU A 99 -4.11 -5.50 -13.90
N ARG A 100 -4.54 -4.38 -14.50
CA ARG A 100 -3.72 -3.19 -14.69
C ARG A 100 -3.09 -2.69 -13.38
N ILE A 101 -3.86 -2.61 -12.30
CA ILE A 101 -3.36 -2.17 -10.98
C ILE A 101 -2.32 -3.16 -10.47
N MET A 102 -2.56 -4.47 -10.59
CA MET A 102 -1.62 -5.50 -10.15
C MET A 102 -0.30 -5.44 -10.92
N HIS A 103 -0.33 -5.25 -12.24
CA HIS A 103 0.89 -5.10 -13.05
C HIS A 103 1.72 -3.90 -12.61
N GLU A 104 1.08 -2.75 -12.32
CA GLU A 104 1.79 -1.58 -11.82
C GLU A 104 2.43 -1.84 -10.46
N CYS A 105 1.73 -2.51 -9.54
CA CYS A 105 2.31 -2.93 -8.27
C CYS A 105 3.54 -3.85 -8.48
N ILE A 106 3.46 -4.84 -9.37
CA ILE A 106 4.57 -5.77 -9.68
C ILE A 106 5.76 -5.02 -10.25
N LYS A 107 5.57 -4.19 -11.30
CA LYS A 107 6.65 -3.40 -11.91
C LYS A 107 7.39 -2.58 -10.86
N LYS A 108 6.65 -1.97 -9.94
CA LYS A 108 7.20 -1.13 -8.89
C LYS A 108 7.89 -1.95 -7.79
N THR A 109 7.37 -3.10 -7.40
CA THR A 109 8.06 -4.00 -6.45
C THR A 109 9.36 -4.57 -7.03
N VAL A 110 9.34 -5.01 -8.29
CA VAL A 110 10.52 -5.60 -8.96
C VAL A 110 11.64 -4.58 -9.16
N ARG A 111 11.32 -3.32 -9.47
CA ARG A 111 12.33 -2.25 -9.59
C ARG A 111 13.06 -1.94 -8.28
N LYS A 112 12.48 -2.29 -7.13
CA LYS A 112 13.01 -2.00 -5.80
C LYS A 112 13.78 -3.17 -5.16
N LEU A 113 13.69 -4.37 -5.72
CA LEU A 113 14.50 -5.50 -5.25
C LEU A 113 15.93 -5.32 -5.76
N PRO A 114 16.96 -5.40 -4.89
CA PRO A 114 18.33 -5.41 -5.36
C PRO A 114 18.51 -6.58 -6.31
N ARG A 115 19.03 -6.31 -7.52
CA ARG A 115 19.49 -7.37 -8.41
C ARG A 115 20.65 -8.07 -7.70
N SER A 116 20.43 -9.33 -7.35
CA SER A 116 21.43 -10.28 -6.86
C SER A 116 22.62 -10.37 -7.82
#